data_AF-A0A2E6ZJP9-F1
#
_entry.id   AF-A0A2E6ZJP9-F1
#
_cell.length_a   1.000
_cell.length_b   1.000
_cell.length_c   1.000
_cell.angle_alpha   90.00
_cell.angle_beta   90.00
_cell.angle_gamma   90.00
#
_symmetry.space_group_name_H-M   'P 1'
#
loop_
_entity.id
_entity.type
_entity.pdbx_description
1 polymer ?
#
loop_
_entity_poly.entity_id
_entity_poly.type
_entity_poly.pdbx_seq_one_letter_code
_entity_poly.pdbx_strand_id
1 'polypeptide(L)'
;MCPACYINALLLFMFGSAGATVASNPIVIALSILFTIAGIWFLFKGYKKNQGKGGLAKNIKNTIIYVMIFSAGFVTASYVTHDYFKQQTQHQHTEH
;
A
#
# COMPACT_ATOMS: atom_id res chain seq x y z
N MET A 1 8.83 -12.12 -14.97
CA MET A 1 8.04 -11.44 -13.93
C MET A 1 8.95 -10.47 -13.21
N CYS A 2 8.60 -9.18 -13.16
CA CYS A 2 9.29 -8.22 -12.29
C CYS A 2 8.49 -8.11 -10.99
N PRO A 3 8.77 -8.96 -9.97
CA PRO A 3 8.04 -8.93 -8.71
C PRO A 3 8.06 -7.56 -8.04
N ALA A 4 9.20 -6.87 -8.06
CA ALA A 4 9.34 -5.51 -7.56
C ALA A 4 8.40 -4.51 -8.25
N CYS A 5 8.07 -4.69 -9.55
CA CYS A 5 7.14 -3.81 -10.24
C CYS A 5 5.70 -3.97 -9.74
N TYR A 6 5.28 -5.19 -9.39
CA TYR A 6 3.93 -5.44 -8.87
C TYR A 6 3.78 -5.04 -7.41
N ILE A 7 4.79 -5.30 -6.58
CA ILE A 7 4.80 -4.87 -5.17
C ILE A 7 4.79 -3.34 -5.08
N ASN A 8 5.69 -2.67 -5.80
CA ASN A 8 5.77 -1.21 -5.76
C ASN A 8 4.49 -0.59 -6.33
N ALA A 9 3.92 -1.16 -7.39
CA ALA A 9 2.63 -0.74 -7.91
C ALA A 9 1.51 -0.87 -6.87
N LEU A 10 1.43 -2.02 -6.19
CA LEU A 10 0.40 -2.30 -5.20
C LEU A 10 0.55 -1.40 -3.96
N LEU A 11 1.77 -1.16 -3.50
CA LEU A 11 2.07 -0.23 -2.41
C LEU A 11 1.67 1.21 -2.76
N LEU A 12 2.12 1.73 -3.91
CA LEU A 12 1.80 3.08 -4.37
C LEU A 12 0.28 3.25 -4.56
N PHE A 13 -0.39 2.23 -5.09
CA PHE A 13 -1.84 2.24 -5.27
C PHE A 13 -2.60 2.21 -3.94
N MET A 14 -2.19 1.38 -2.98
CA MET A 14 -2.83 1.32 -1.65
C MET A 14 -2.64 2.61 -0.85
N PHE A 15 -1.43 3.18 -0.86
CA PHE A 15 -1.18 4.47 -0.22
C PHE A 15 -1.92 5.61 -0.93
N GLY A 16 -1.99 5.59 -2.25
CA GLY A 16 -2.74 6.57 -3.02
C GLY A 16 -4.24 6.53 -2.77
N SER A 17 -4.86 5.35 -2.71
CA SER A 17 -6.30 5.21 -2.45
C SER A 17 -6.66 5.50 -0.99
N ALA A 18 -5.85 5.03 -0.04
CA ALA A 18 -6.05 5.31 1.39
C ALA A 18 -5.82 6.80 1.70
N GLY A 19 -4.78 7.42 1.14
CA GLY A 19 -4.48 8.84 1.34
C GLY A 19 -5.58 9.76 0.83
N ALA A 20 -6.21 9.41 -0.30
CA ALA A 20 -7.31 10.19 -0.88
C ALA A 20 -8.59 10.15 -0.04
N THR A 21 -8.81 9.11 0.77
CA THR A 21 -10.03 8.92 1.57
C THR A 21 -9.91 9.47 2.98
N VAL A 22 -8.70 9.52 3.55
CA VAL A 22 -8.45 10.03 4.91
C VAL A 22 -8.16 11.53 4.94
N ALA A 23 -7.65 12.10 3.84
CA ALA A 23 -7.23 13.49 3.83
C ALA A 23 -8.38 14.47 3.51
N SER A 24 -8.56 15.46 4.38
CA SER A 24 -9.38 16.66 4.13
C SER A 24 -8.59 17.81 3.52
N ASN A 25 -7.26 17.67 3.43
CA ASN A 25 -6.35 18.72 2.95
C ASN A 25 -6.06 18.54 1.44
N PRO A 26 -6.33 19.53 0.58
CA PRO A 26 -6.30 19.39 -0.88
C PRO A 26 -4.92 18.99 -1.44
N ILE A 27 -3.83 19.38 -0.76
CA ILE A 27 -2.46 19.02 -1.15
C ILE A 27 -2.22 17.51 -0.99
N VAL A 28 -2.72 16.92 0.11
CA VAL A 28 -2.54 15.50 0.39
C VAL A 28 -3.36 14.65 -0.59
N ILE A 29 -4.57 15.11 -0.93
CA ILE A 29 -5.40 14.48 -1.98
C ILE A 29 -4.66 14.49 -3.31
N ALA A 30 -4.05 15.62 -3.69
CA ALA A 30 -3.27 15.72 -4.94
C ALA A 30 -2.08 14.75 -4.96
N LEU A 31 -1.32 14.64 -3.86
CA LEU A 31 -0.24 13.66 -3.74
C LEU A 31 -0.75 12.22 -3.82
N SER A 32 -1.91 11.95 -3.22
CA SER A 32 -2.55 10.63 -3.24
C SER A 32 -2.95 10.20 -4.66
N ILE A 33 -3.46 11.14 -5.47
CA ILE A 33 -3.78 10.91 -6.87
C ILE A 33 -2.50 10.61 -7.67
N LEU A 34 -1.42 11.38 -7.47
CA LEU A 34 -0.14 11.14 -8.13
C LEU A 34 0.44 9.76 -7.78
N PHE A 35 0.35 9.35 -6.51
CA PHE A 35 0.74 8.01 -6.09
C PHE A 35 -0.09 6.91 -6.73
N THR A 36 -1.40 7.12 -6.87
CA THR A 36 -2.30 6.18 -7.55
C THR A 36 -1.91 6.02 -9.02
N ILE A 37 -1.64 7.12 -9.73
CA ILE A 37 -1.21 7.12 -11.13
C ILE A 37 0.14 6.40 -11.28
N ALA A 38 1.09 6.70 -10.38
CA ALA A 38 2.39 6.02 -10.36
C ALA A 38 2.26 4.51 -10.12
N GLY A 39 1.35 4.09 -9.23
CA GLY A 39 1.04 2.69 -8.99
C GLY A 39 0.52 1.97 -10.23
N ILE A 40 -0.45 2.57 -10.92
CA ILE A 40 -1.00 2.04 -12.17
C ILE A 40 0.08 1.99 -13.26
N TRP A 41 0.96 2.98 -13.35
CA TRP A 41 2.05 2.99 -14.32
C TRP A 41 3.07 1.86 -14.08
N PHE A 42 3.46 1.61 -12.83
CA PHE A 42 4.33 0.49 -12.48
C PHE A 42 3.66 -0.87 -12.74
N LEU A 43 2.35 -0.98 -12.52
CA LEU A 43 1.56 -2.17 -12.83
C LEU A 43 1.59 -2.44 -14.35
N PHE A 44 1.35 -1.41 -15.15
CA PHE A 44 1.34 -1.49 -16.61
C PHE A 44 2.73 -1.83 -17.17
N LYS A 45 3.79 -1.26 -16.59
CA LYS A 45 5.18 -1.58 -16.93
C LYS A 45 5.51 -3.04 -16.61
N GLY A 46 5.06 -3.55 -15.47
CA GLY A 46 5.19 -4.95 -15.07
C GLY A 46 4.44 -5.87 -16.03
N TYR A 47 3.21 -5.52 -16.39
CA TYR A 47 2.36 -6.26 -17.32
C TYR A 47 2.99 -6.34 -18.71
N LYS A 48 3.39 -5.20 -19.31
CA LYS A 48 4.00 -5.15 -20.64
C LYS A 48 5.31 -5.96 -20.70
N LYS A 49 6.11 -5.94 -19.64
CA LYS A 49 7.36 -6.73 -19.52
C LYS A 49 7.10 -8.24 -19.35
N ASN A 50 5.89 -8.62 -18.97
CA ASN A 50 5.50 -10.00 -18.71
C ASN A 50 4.54 -10.59 -19.74
N GLN A 51 4.07 -9.77 -20.71
CA GLN A 51 3.31 -10.25 -21.87
C GLN A 51 4.14 -11.28 -22.64
N GLY A 52 3.60 -12.50 -22.77
CA GLY A 52 4.20 -13.61 -23.50
C GLY A 52 5.10 -14.57 -22.71
N LYS A 53 5.31 -14.41 -21.39
CA LYS A 53 6.29 -15.23 -20.62
C LYS A 53 5.78 -15.96 -19.36
N GLY A 54 4.46 -16.15 -19.14
CA GLY A 54 4.03 -16.93 -17.98
C GLY A 54 2.56 -17.31 -17.91
N GLY A 55 2.30 -18.57 -17.59
CA GLY A 55 0.97 -19.10 -17.28
C GLY A 55 0.38 -18.51 -15.99
N LEU A 56 -0.94 -18.37 -15.97
CA LEU A 56 -1.75 -17.73 -14.93
C LEU A 56 -1.44 -18.25 -13.51
N ALA A 57 -1.20 -19.56 -13.37
CA ALA A 57 -0.93 -20.21 -12.09
C ALA A 57 0.36 -19.75 -11.38
N LYS A 58 1.44 -19.49 -12.14
CA LYS A 58 2.72 -19.04 -11.57
C LYS A 58 2.66 -17.59 -11.08
N ASN A 59 1.78 -16.80 -11.69
CA ASN A 59 1.56 -15.41 -11.31
C ASN A 59 0.75 -15.31 -10.02
N ILE A 60 -0.32 -16.11 -9.89
CA ILE A 60 -1.15 -16.16 -8.68
C ILE A 60 -0.34 -16.57 -7.45
N LYS A 61 0.48 -17.62 -7.55
CA LYS A 61 1.32 -18.08 -6.42
C LYS A 61 2.23 -16.96 -5.90
N ASN A 62 2.82 -16.19 -6.81
CA ASN A 62 3.71 -15.09 -6.46
C ASN A 62 2.94 -13.89 -5.87
N THR A 63 1.78 -13.56 -6.43
CA THR A 63 0.89 -12.54 -5.89
C THR A 63 0.46 -12.85 -4.46
N ILE A 64 0.08 -14.11 -4.17
CA ILE A 64 -0.33 -14.53 -2.82
C ILE A 64 0.80 -14.33 -1.81
N ILE A 65 2.05 -14.67 -2.15
CA ILE A 65 3.22 -14.46 -1.28
C ILE A 65 3.40 -12.96 -0.97
N TYR A 66 3.25 -12.09 -1.96
CA TYR A 66 3.36 -10.65 -1.73
C TYR A 66 2.22 -10.06 -0.92
N VAL A 67 1.00 -10.55 -1.12
CA VAL A 67 -0.14 -10.18 -0.28
C VAL A 67 0.10 -10.58 1.17
N MET A 68 0.66 -11.78 1.43
CA MET A 68 1.01 -12.21 2.79
C MET A 68 2.09 -11.32 3.44
N ILE A 69 3.13 -10.96 2.70
CA ILE A 69 4.18 -10.06 3.21
C ILE A 69 3.59 -8.67 3.51
N PHE A 70 2.74 -8.15 2.61
CA PHE A 70 2.06 -6.88 2.80
C PHE A 70 1.12 -6.91 4.01
N SER A 71 0.31 -7.96 4.18
CA SER A 71 -0.59 -8.09 5.32
C SER A 71 0.16 -8.18 6.65
N ALA A 72 1.30 -8.90 6.69
CA ALA A 72 2.13 -8.96 7.90
C ALA A 72 2.71 -7.57 8.24
N GLY A 73 3.20 -6.83 7.24
CA GLY A 73 3.67 -5.45 7.42
C GLY A 73 2.55 -4.50 7.87
N PHE A 74 1.37 -4.61 7.27
CA PHE A 74 0.20 -3.81 7.62
C PHE A 74 -0.24 -4.06 9.07
N VAL A 75 -0.41 -5.32 9.48
CA VAL A 75 -0.80 -5.67 10.87
C VAL A 75 0.21 -5.13 11.88
N THR A 76 1.51 -5.26 11.58
CA THR A 76 2.58 -4.73 12.44
C THR A 76 2.49 -3.21 12.56
N ALA A 77 2.31 -2.51 11.45
CA ALA A 77 2.16 -1.04 11.44
C ALA A 77 0.88 -0.60 12.17
N SER A 78 -0.24 -1.31 11.99
CA SER A 78 -1.50 -1.05 12.69
C SER A 78 -1.35 -1.24 14.20
N TYR A 79 -0.65 -2.28 14.64
CA TYR A 79 -0.41 -2.52 16.06
C TYR A 79 0.40 -1.39 16.70
N VAL A 80 1.52 -1.02 16.07
CA VAL A 80 2.36 0.10 16.51
C VAL A 80 1.57 1.40 16.59
N THR A 81 0.78 1.69 15.55
CA THR A 81 -0.06 2.90 15.50
C THR A 81 -1.12 2.91 16.60
N HIS A 82 -1.73 1.76 16.90
CA HIS A 82 -2.72 1.64 17.96
C HIS A 82 -2.11 1.91 19.35
N ASP A 83 -0.89 1.42 19.62
CA ASP A 83 -0.17 1.75 20.86
C ASP A 83 0.14 3.26 20.97
N TYR A 84 0.61 3.89 19.89
CA TYR A 84 0.85 5.34 19.87
C TYR A 84 -0.41 6.16 20.21
N PHE A 85 -1.56 5.82 19.62
CA PHE A 85 -2.81 6.53 19.91
C PHE A 85 -3.35 6.22 21.31
N LYS A 86 -3.19 5.00 21.82
CA LYS A 86 -3.56 4.68 23.22
C LYS A 86 -2.78 5.54 24.21
N GLN A 87 -1.47 5.68 24.01
CA GLN A 87 -0.60 6.47 24.88
C GLN A 87 -1.01 7.95 24.89
N GLN A 88 -1.24 8.57 23.73
CA GLN A 88 -1.68 9.96 23.67
C GLN A 88 -3.04 10.20 24.34
N THR A 89 -4.00 9.29 24.13
CA THR A 89 -5.33 9.40 24.77
C THR A 89 -5.24 9.28 26.30
N GLN A 90 -4.34 8.43 26.82
CA GLN A 90 -4.12 8.27 28.26
C GLN A 90 -3.41 9.48 28.88
N HIS A 91 -2.41 10.05 28.20
CA HIS A 91 -1.73 11.28 28.65
C HIS A 91 -2.71 12.46 28.73
N GLN A 92 -3.55 12.67 27.72
CA GLN A 92 -4.60 13.70 27.74
C GLN A 92 -5.63 13.51 28.86
N HIS A 93 -5.94 12.28 29.27
CA HIS A 93 -6.91 12.00 30.35
C HIS A 93 -6.31 12.15 31.76
N THR A 94 -5.00 12.30 31.90
CA THR A 94 -4.31 12.46 33.20
C THR A 94 -4.02 13.93 33.53
N GLU A 95 -4.07 14.82 32.52
CA GLU A 95 -3.86 16.27 32.67
C GLU A 95 -5.17 17.07 32.84
N HIS A 96 -6.32 16.40 32.83
CA HIS A 96 -7.63 16.94 33.21
C HIS A 96 -8.07 16.42 34.58
#